data_AF-A0A7V1FW15-F1
#
_entry.id   AF-A0A7V1FW15-F1
#
_cell.length_a   1.000
_cell.length_b   1.000
_cell.length_c   1.000
_cell.angle_alpha   90.00
_cell.angle_beta   90.00
_cell.angle_gamma   90.00
#
_symmetry.space_group_name_H-M   'P 1'
#
loop_
_entity.id
_entity.type
_entity.pdbx_description
1 polymer ?
#
loop_
_entity_poly.entity_id
_entity_poly.type
_entity_poly.pdbx_seq_one_letter_code
_entity_poly.pdbx_strand_id
1 'polypeptide(L)'
;MSKALLLEDFRAVRIILEPDDFAFSSGDKPRPSDLADKETWHGITILPDDVAIRTSNHHGDLLKTLYDLWGAWIEAVGEGQASLYDTILDAADEFQAATFNALHGYYRQAIGCLRNALEQITIGTYCQVCGKATDFVQWRAGQSKITFGQACDSLAGATLAQALNAHLQDKLNDSIFNQKTQTNQGGWARRLYSELSDYAHTRPGFTNVDMWASNGPIYVQDAFVSFGKMYLQTSALGFLLVKLGRPSFQLPQDALSLFRSAMVQQMKIARVTYKYLFSNRNSKR
;
A
#
# COMPACT_ATOMS: atom_id res chain seq x y z
N MET A 1 30.60 19.78 0.66
CA MET A 1 30.15 20.86 -0.25
C MET A 1 28.91 20.36 -0.98
N SER A 2 27.80 21.10 -0.91
CA SER A 2 26.58 20.81 -1.68
C SER A 2 26.82 21.16 -3.16
N LYS A 3 26.27 20.35 -4.07
CA LYS A 3 26.34 20.57 -5.51
C LYS A 3 24.94 20.84 -6.03
N ALA A 4 24.75 21.91 -6.80
CA ALA A 4 23.47 22.17 -7.46
C ALA A 4 23.22 21.16 -8.58
N LEU A 5 21.96 20.78 -8.80
CA LEU A 5 21.56 20.08 -10.01
C LEU A 5 21.67 20.99 -11.23
N LEU A 6 21.87 20.38 -12.39
CA LEU A 6 21.82 21.06 -13.68
C LEU A 6 20.38 21.51 -13.96
N LEU A 7 20.18 22.70 -14.53
CA LEU A 7 18.84 23.26 -14.77
C LEU A 7 18.06 22.49 -15.86
N GLU A 8 18.77 21.71 -16.67
CA GLU A 8 18.18 20.80 -17.66
C GLU A 8 17.54 19.56 -16.98
N ASP A 9 17.87 19.28 -15.73
CA ASP A 9 17.17 18.28 -14.92
C ASP A 9 15.85 18.86 -14.43
N PHE A 10 14.72 18.28 -14.85
CA PHE A 10 13.40 18.78 -14.48
C PHE A 10 13.18 18.83 -12.95
N ARG A 11 13.92 18.03 -12.17
CA ARG A 11 13.87 18.02 -10.70
C ARG A 11 14.55 19.24 -10.07
N ALA A 12 15.38 19.97 -10.83
CA ALA A 12 16.03 21.20 -10.37
C ALA A 12 15.09 22.40 -10.34
N VAL A 13 13.94 22.31 -11.03
CA VAL A 13 12.97 23.41 -11.16
C VAL A 13 11.82 23.19 -10.20
N ARG A 14 11.55 24.18 -9.34
CA ARG A 14 10.35 24.21 -8.51
C ARG A 14 9.30 25.09 -9.19
N ILE A 15 8.09 24.56 -9.31
CA ILE A 15 6.95 25.23 -9.95
C ILE A 15 5.86 25.40 -8.91
N ILE A 16 5.21 26.56 -8.92
CA ILE A 16 4.01 26.82 -8.12
C ILE A 16 2.81 26.62 -9.05
N LEU A 17 1.85 25.80 -8.63
CA LEU A 17 0.61 25.58 -9.38
C LEU A 17 -0.35 26.76 -9.18
N GLU A 18 -1.01 27.19 -10.26
CA GLU A 18 -2.06 28.20 -10.26
C GLU A 18 -3.44 27.60 -9.95
N PRO A 19 -4.43 28.40 -9.50
CA PRO A 19 -5.76 27.88 -9.19
C PRO A 19 -6.35 27.02 -10.31
N ASP A 20 -6.15 27.45 -11.56
CA ASP A 20 -6.67 26.79 -12.76
C ASP A 20 -5.98 25.44 -13.06
N ASP A 21 -4.85 25.13 -12.42
CA ASP A 21 -4.18 23.83 -12.52
C ASP A 21 -4.87 22.74 -11.67
N PHE A 22 -5.76 23.12 -10.75
CA PHE A 22 -6.47 22.19 -9.86
C PHE A 22 -7.87 21.86 -10.38
N ALA A 23 -8.29 20.60 -10.27
CA ALA A 23 -9.62 20.14 -10.69
C ALA A 23 -10.78 20.84 -9.94
N PHE A 24 -10.54 21.28 -8.70
CA PHE A 24 -11.47 22.05 -7.89
C PHE A 24 -10.71 23.12 -7.11
N SER A 25 -10.62 24.33 -7.65
CA SER A 25 -10.26 25.51 -6.86
C SER A 25 -11.24 26.64 -7.17
N SER A 26 -11.71 27.34 -6.14
CA SER A 26 -12.56 28.52 -6.28
C SER A 26 -12.13 29.55 -5.25
N GLY A 27 -11.96 30.80 -5.68
CA GLY A 27 -11.60 31.94 -4.82
C GLY A 27 -10.21 32.52 -5.09
N ASP A 28 -10.01 33.77 -4.67
CA ASP A 28 -8.73 34.48 -4.77
C ASP A 28 -7.71 33.89 -3.78
N LYS A 29 -6.49 33.63 -4.25
CA LYS A 29 -5.38 33.18 -3.38
C LYS A 29 -5.05 34.29 -2.36
N PRO A 30 -5.04 34.00 -1.04
CA PRO A 30 -4.57 34.97 -0.06
C PRO A 30 -3.09 35.28 -0.31
N ARG A 31 -2.70 36.55 -0.13
CA ARG A 31 -1.29 36.94 -0.23
C ARG A 31 -0.47 36.25 0.86
N PRO A 32 0.77 35.84 0.59
CA PRO A 32 1.66 35.33 1.63
C PRO A 32 1.81 36.37 2.74
N SER A 33 1.52 35.99 3.98
CA SER A 33 1.58 36.88 5.15
C SER A 33 2.65 36.48 6.16
N ASP A 34 3.14 35.25 6.09
CA ASP A 34 4.13 34.67 7.01
C ASP A 34 5.05 33.74 6.22
N LEU A 35 6.16 34.30 5.71
CA LEU A 35 7.11 33.57 4.88
C LEU A 35 8.19 32.97 5.76
N ALA A 36 8.41 31.66 5.63
CA ALA A 36 9.55 30.99 6.25
C ALA A 36 10.86 31.63 5.74
N ASP A 37 11.81 31.84 6.66
CA ASP A 37 13.13 32.29 6.28
C ASP A 37 13.90 31.18 5.52
N LYS A 38 14.99 31.58 4.86
CA LYS A 38 15.78 30.69 4.02
C LYS A 38 16.38 29.52 4.80
N GLU A 39 16.84 29.74 6.03
CA GLU A 39 17.48 28.70 6.85
C GLU A 39 16.44 27.66 7.29
N THR A 40 15.28 28.12 7.79
CA THR A 40 14.14 27.28 8.13
C THR A 40 13.67 26.47 6.92
N TRP A 41 13.45 27.13 5.78
CA TRP A 41 13.06 26.45 4.54
C TRP A 41 14.08 25.39 4.13
N HIS A 42 15.38 25.74 4.13
CA HIS A 42 16.44 24.82 3.77
C HIS A 42 16.54 23.62 4.72
N GLY A 43 16.37 23.83 6.03
CA GLY A 43 16.38 22.76 7.03
C GLY A 43 15.23 21.77 6.85
N ILE A 44 14.09 22.21 6.32
CA ILE A 44 12.90 21.37 6.09
C ILE A 44 12.97 20.66 4.74
N THR A 45 13.27 21.38 3.64
CA THR A 45 13.05 20.84 2.29
C THR A 45 14.30 20.30 1.61
N ILE A 46 15.51 20.79 1.91
CA ILE A 46 16.70 20.37 1.16
C ILE A 46 17.00 18.89 1.38
N LEU A 47 16.87 18.40 2.61
CA LEU A 47 17.18 17.01 2.92
C LEU A 47 16.21 16.05 2.21
N PRO A 48 14.87 16.19 2.35
CA PRO A 48 13.93 15.43 1.54
C PRO A 48 14.17 15.51 0.03
N ASP A 49 14.49 16.70 -0.51
CA ASP A 49 14.75 16.88 -1.95
C ASP A 49 16.01 16.12 -2.41
N ASP A 50 17.12 16.22 -1.68
CA ASP A 50 18.35 15.46 -1.98
C ASP A 50 18.07 13.95 -1.94
N VAL A 51 17.30 13.48 -0.96
CA VAL A 51 16.89 12.08 -0.87
C VAL A 51 16.01 11.67 -2.06
N ALA A 52 15.04 12.51 -2.44
CA ALA A 52 14.18 12.25 -3.60
C ALA A 52 14.99 12.17 -4.90
N ILE A 53 15.95 13.09 -5.09
CA ILE A 53 16.86 13.10 -6.24
C ILE A 53 17.70 11.82 -6.26
N ARG A 54 18.33 11.44 -5.13
CA ARG A 54 19.15 10.23 -5.05
C ARG A 54 18.33 8.97 -5.27
N THR A 55 17.18 8.87 -4.62
CA THR A 55 16.28 7.72 -4.77
C THR A 55 15.85 7.58 -6.23
N SER A 56 15.43 8.67 -6.88
CA SER A 56 15.05 8.64 -8.30
C SER A 56 16.22 8.38 -9.25
N ASN A 57 17.44 8.80 -8.91
CA ASN A 57 18.65 8.46 -9.68
C ASN A 57 18.95 6.95 -9.68
N HIS A 58 18.59 6.24 -8.61
CA HIS A 58 18.95 4.82 -8.44
C HIS A 58 17.77 3.85 -8.65
N HIS A 59 16.53 4.33 -8.54
CA HIS A 59 15.33 3.49 -8.51
C HIS A 59 14.19 3.98 -9.40
N GLY A 60 14.49 4.68 -10.49
CA GLY A 60 13.49 5.18 -11.44
C GLY A 60 12.48 4.11 -11.91
N ASP A 61 12.95 2.92 -12.28
CA ASP A 61 12.06 1.83 -12.74
C ASP A 61 11.12 1.30 -11.64
N LEU A 62 11.64 1.21 -10.41
CA LEU A 62 10.82 0.81 -9.27
C LEU A 62 9.79 1.89 -8.97
N LEU A 63 10.16 3.18 -8.95
CA LEU A 63 9.22 4.29 -8.77
C LEU A 63 8.13 4.29 -9.83
N LYS A 64 8.49 4.06 -11.10
CA LYS A 64 7.52 3.87 -12.18
C LYS A 64 6.56 2.73 -11.88
N THR A 65 7.08 1.57 -11.45
CA THR A 65 6.25 0.41 -11.08
C THR A 65 5.28 0.73 -9.93
N LEU A 66 5.74 1.46 -8.91
CA LEU A 66 4.90 1.87 -7.78
C LEU A 66 3.77 2.82 -8.24
N TYR A 67 4.10 3.77 -9.12
CA TYR A 67 3.15 4.71 -9.71
C TYR A 67 2.11 4.00 -10.60
N ASP A 68 2.56 3.14 -11.51
CA ASP A 68 1.67 2.37 -12.39
C ASP A 68 0.73 1.47 -11.54
N LEU A 69 1.22 0.89 -10.44
CA LEU A 69 0.39 0.13 -9.49
C LEU A 69 -0.59 0.99 -8.70
N TRP A 70 -0.23 2.22 -8.33
CA TRP A 70 -1.18 3.15 -7.74
C TRP A 70 -2.31 3.47 -8.73
N GLY A 71 -2.00 3.69 -10.01
CA GLY A 71 -3.00 3.83 -11.08
C GLY A 71 -3.93 2.62 -11.16
N ALA A 72 -3.38 1.41 -11.10
CA ALA A 72 -4.17 0.17 -11.05
C ALA A 72 -5.10 0.11 -9.83
N TRP A 73 -4.71 0.67 -8.67
CA TRP A 73 -5.58 0.74 -7.51
C TRP A 73 -6.78 1.67 -7.74
N ILE A 74 -6.58 2.80 -8.40
CA ILE A 74 -7.66 3.70 -8.81
C ILE A 74 -8.63 2.99 -9.76
N GLU A 75 -8.12 2.27 -10.76
CA GLU A 75 -8.96 1.45 -11.66
C GLU A 75 -9.74 0.36 -10.90
N ALA A 76 -9.14 -0.24 -9.88
CA ALA A 76 -9.73 -1.32 -9.11
C ALA A 76 -10.91 -0.89 -8.22
N VAL A 77 -11.08 0.42 -7.97
CA VAL A 77 -12.23 0.99 -7.25
C VAL A 77 -13.54 0.56 -7.91
N GLY A 78 -13.61 0.66 -9.24
CA GLY A 78 -14.80 0.34 -10.05
C GLY A 78 -15.99 1.29 -9.79
N GLU A 79 -17.15 0.96 -10.37
CA GLU A 79 -18.33 1.86 -10.34
C GLU A 79 -19.34 1.55 -9.22
N GLY A 80 -19.19 0.42 -8.52
CA GLY A 80 -20.16 0.00 -7.50
C GLY A 80 -19.82 0.52 -6.10
N GLN A 81 -20.70 1.37 -5.52
CA GLN A 81 -20.61 1.91 -4.15
C GLN A 81 -20.91 0.84 -3.07
N ALA A 82 -20.09 -0.20 -3.01
CA ALA A 82 -20.13 -1.23 -1.97
C ALA A 82 -19.02 -1.02 -0.92
N SER A 83 -18.96 -1.80 0.15
CA SER A 83 -17.95 -1.63 1.21
C SER A 83 -16.51 -1.58 0.69
N LEU A 84 -16.20 -2.35 -0.36
CA LEU A 84 -14.87 -2.32 -0.98
C LEU A 84 -14.56 -1.02 -1.74
N TYR A 85 -15.56 -0.24 -2.18
CA TYR A 85 -15.35 0.99 -2.93
C TYR A 85 -14.57 2.01 -2.13
N ASP A 86 -15.11 2.40 -0.97
CA ASP A 86 -14.47 3.40 -0.11
C ASP A 86 -13.12 2.90 0.41
N THR A 87 -13.04 1.63 0.84
CA THR A 87 -11.78 1.09 1.37
C THR A 87 -10.67 0.96 0.32
N ILE A 88 -11.02 0.79 -0.97
CA ILE A 88 -10.02 0.77 -2.04
C ILE A 88 -9.55 2.19 -2.34
N LEU A 89 -10.44 3.19 -2.31
CA LEU A 89 -10.06 4.60 -2.42
C LEU A 89 -9.10 5.00 -1.29
N ASP A 90 -9.47 4.72 -0.04
CA ASP A 90 -8.63 5.00 1.12
C ASP A 90 -7.28 4.26 1.04
N ALA A 91 -7.28 3.01 0.56
CA ALA A 91 -6.04 2.26 0.35
C ALA A 91 -5.19 2.83 -0.80
N ALA A 92 -5.79 3.35 -1.87
CA ALA A 92 -5.08 3.98 -2.98
C ALA A 92 -4.37 5.26 -2.52
N ASP A 93 -5.03 6.07 -1.69
CA ASP A 93 -4.41 7.24 -1.06
C ASP A 93 -3.19 6.83 -0.20
N GLU A 94 -3.32 5.77 0.59
CA GLU A 94 -2.23 5.22 1.38
C GLU A 94 -1.08 4.69 0.51
N PHE A 95 -1.36 4.03 -0.62
CA PHE A 95 -0.31 3.59 -1.56
C PHE A 95 0.43 4.78 -2.21
N GLN A 96 -0.29 5.85 -2.54
CA GLN A 96 0.33 7.08 -3.04
C GLN A 96 1.22 7.73 -1.97
N ALA A 97 0.68 7.89 -0.76
CA ALA A 97 1.39 8.44 0.38
C ALA A 97 2.61 7.59 0.74
N ALA A 98 2.51 6.27 0.65
CA ALA A 98 3.61 5.35 0.87
C ALA A 98 4.78 5.64 -0.08
N THR A 99 4.49 5.77 -1.38
CA THR A 99 5.50 6.07 -2.39
C THR A 99 6.14 7.44 -2.17
N PHE A 100 5.33 8.46 -1.87
CA PHE A 100 5.81 9.80 -1.57
C PHE A 100 6.73 9.81 -0.34
N ASN A 101 6.32 9.19 0.76
CA ASN A 101 7.12 9.13 1.99
C ASN A 101 8.45 8.40 1.75
N ALA A 102 8.43 7.26 1.04
CA ALA A 102 9.65 6.51 0.76
C ALA A 102 10.61 7.27 -0.16
N LEU A 103 10.08 7.99 -1.16
CA LEU A 103 10.88 8.84 -2.05
C LEU A 103 11.67 9.91 -1.27
N HIS A 104 11.06 10.48 -0.23
CA HIS A 104 11.65 11.51 0.62
C HIS A 104 12.41 10.95 1.84
N GLY A 105 12.62 9.64 1.90
CA GLY A 105 13.36 8.98 2.97
C GLY A 105 12.55 8.67 4.23
N TYR A 106 11.27 9.02 4.32
CA TYR A 106 10.41 8.70 5.47
C TYR A 106 9.90 7.26 5.42
N TYR A 107 10.82 6.30 5.37
CA TYR A 107 10.54 4.88 5.14
C TYR A 107 9.61 4.26 6.20
N ARG A 108 9.71 4.67 7.47
CA ARG A 108 8.80 4.17 8.51
C ARG A 108 7.35 4.57 8.24
N GLN A 109 7.12 5.83 7.89
CA GLN A 109 5.80 6.35 7.53
C GLN A 109 5.30 5.66 6.27
N ALA A 110 6.18 5.47 5.29
CA ALA A 110 5.84 4.74 4.06
C ALA A 110 5.33 3.32 4.34
N ILE A 111 5.99 2.58 5.23
CA ILE A 111 5.56 1.23 5.62
C ILE A 111 4.29 1.28 6.48
N GLY A 112 4.12 2.30 7.31
CA GLY A 112 2.88 2.57 8.05
C GLY A 112 1.67 2.74 7.12
N CYS A 113 1.84 3.45 6.00
CA CYS A 113 0.81 3.58 4.98
C CYS A 113 0.43 2.21 4.37
N LEU A 114 1.41 1.35 4.10
CA LEU A 114 1.14 -0.02 3.62
C LEU A 114 0.33 -0.84 4.63
N ARG A 115 0.60 -0.70 5.93
CA ARG A 115 -0.19 -1.33 7.00
C ARG A 115 -1.65 -0.87 6.95
N ASN A 116 -1.87 0.44 6.77
CA ASN A 116 -3.21 1.02 6.70
C ASN A 116 -3.96 0.52 5.45
N ALA A 117 -3.32 0.56 4.28
CA ALA A 117 -3.90 0.04 3.04
C ALA A 117 -4.33 -1.43 3.19
N LEU A 118 -3.46 -2.28 3.78
CA LEU A 118 -3.78 -3.68 4.02
C LEU A 118 -4.97 -3.87 4.97
N GLU A 119 -5.04 -3.08 6.04
CA GLU A 119 -6.18 -3.12 6.96
C GLU A 119 -7.47 -2.73 6.26
N GLN A 120 -7.47 -1.62 5.53
CA GLN A 120 -8.63 -1.10 4.80
C GLN A 120 -9.18 -2.14 3.83
N ILE A 121 -8.33 -2.69 2.96
CA ILE A 121 -8.75 -3.70 1.98
C ILE A 121 -9.27 -4.96 2.68
N THR A 122 -8.63 -5.39 3.78
CA THR A 122 -9.08 -6.58 4.52
C THR A 122 -10.46 -6.36 5.16
N ILE A 123 -10.70 -5.19 5.76
CA ILE A 123 -12.00 -4.83 6.35
C ILE A 123 -13.07 -4.71 5.26
N GLY A 124 -12.76 -4.05 4.13
CA GLY A 124 -13.67 -3.96 2.99
C GLY A 124 -14.04 -5.34 2.44
N THR A 125 -13.04 -6.22 2.24
CA THR A 125 -13.26 -7.60 1.81
C THR A 125 -14.10 -8.38 2.82
N TYR A 126 -13.83 -8.25 4.12
CA TYR A 126 -14.65 -8.85 5.17
C TYR A 126 -16.10 -8.41 5.07
N CYS A 127 -16.35 -7.10 4.99
CA CYS A 127 -17.70 -6.57 4.94
C CYS A 127 -18.46 -7.06 3.69
N GLN A 128 -17.77 -7.12 2.56
CA GLN A 128 -18.32 -7.60 1.30
C GLN A 128 -18.63 -9.11 1.33
N VAL A 129 -17.68 -9.93 1.77
CA VAL A 129 -17.79 -11.41 1.75
C VAL A 129 -18.79 -11.90 2.80
N CYS A 130 -18.79 -11.28 3.99
CA CYS A 130 -19.61 -11.72 5.11
C CYS A 130 -20.97 -10.99 5.19
N GLY A 131 -21.31 -10.14 4.21
CA GLY A 131 -22.59 -9.43 4.16
C GLY A 131 -22.80 -8.43 5.29
N LYS A 132 -21.73 -7.72 5.70
CA LYS A 132 -21.73 -6.81 6.86
C LYS A 132 -21.88 -5.34 6.47
N ALA A 133 -22.78 -5.05 5.54
CA ALA A 133 -23.00 -3.69 5.05
C ALA A 133 -23.39 -2.71 6.18
N THR A 134 -24.25 -3.12 7.11
CA THR A 134 -24.64 -2.29 8.26
C THR A 134 -23.47 -2.01 9.20
N ASP A 135 -22.69 -3.04 9.53
CA ASP A 135 -21.51 -2.90 10.39
C ASP A 135 -20.48 -1.95 9.75
N PHE A 136 -20.31 -2.04 8.43
CA PHE A 136 -19.45 -1.15 7.66
C PHE A 136 -19.90 0.32 7.73
N VAL A 137 -21.19 0.60 7.57
CA VAL A 137 -21.73 1.96 7.67
C VAL A 137 -21.50 2.55 9.07
N GLN A 138 -21.75 1.76 10.11
CA GLN A 138 -21.49 2.19 11.50
C GLN A 138 -20.00 2.42 11.76
N TRP A 139 -19.14 1.56 11.23
CA TRP A 139 -17.69 1.69 11.38
C TRP A 139 -17.17 2.94 10.67
N ARG A 140 -17.62 3.19 9.42
CA ARG A 140 -17.30 4.40 8.66
C ARG A 140 -17.76 5.68 9.38
N ALA A 141 -18.92 5.62 10.04
CA ALA A 141 -19.44 6.72 10.84
C ALA A 141 -18.74 6.89 12.21
N GLY A 142 -17.75 6.06 12.54
CA GLY A 142 -17.06 6.07 13.84
C GLY A 142 -17.92 5.56 15.02
N GLN A 143 -19.04 4.90 14.73
CA GLN A 143 -20.00 4.40 15.73
C GLN A 143 -19.70 2.98 16.19
N SER A 144 -18.92 2.23 15.42
CA SER A 144 -18.46 0.89 15.77
C SER A 144 -16.99 0.70 15.41
N LYS A 145 -16.36 -0.36 15.94
CA LYS A 145 -14.97 -0.72 15.63
C LYS A 145 -14.93 -2.07 14.92
N ILE A 146 -14.32 -2.10 13.74
CA ILE A 146 -13.92 -3.33 13.07
C ILE A 146 -12.40 -3.37 13.12
N THR A 147 -11.85 -4.43 13.70
CA THR A 147 -10.38 -4.62 13.74
C THR A 147 -9.93 -5.55 12.63
N PHE A 148 -8.67 -5.38 12.19
CA PHE A 148 -8.03 -6.33 11.27
C PHE A 148 -8.14 -7.79 11.74
N GLY A 149 -7.95 -8.04 13.04
CA GLY A 149 -8.01 -9.37 13.62
C GLY A 149 -9.39 -10.01 13.48
N GLN A 150 -10.45 -9.27 13.84
CA GLN A 150 -11.85 -9.73 13.69
C GLN A 150 -12.24 -9.96 12.23
N ALA A 151 -11.80 -9.08 11.33
CA ALA A 151 -12.03 -9.23 9.89
C ALA A 151 -11.38 -10.52 9.37
N CYS A 152 -10.12 -10.78 9.74
CA CYS A 152 -9.42 -12.01 9.35
C CYS A 152 -10.08 -13.27 9.94
N ASP A 153 -10.52 -13.26 11.20
CA ASP A 153 -11.18 -14.42 11.81
C ASP A 153 -12.51 -14.75 11.10
N SER A 154 -13.28 -13.71 10.79
CA SER A 154 -14.54 -13.85 10.07
C SER A 154 -14.32 -14.33 8.63
N LEU A 155 -13.31 -13.80 7.95
CA LEU A 155 -12.92 -14.24 6.61
C LEU A 155 -12.45 -15.69 6.62
N ALA A 156 -11.66 -16.13 7.61
CA ALA A 156 -11.24 -17.52 7.72
C ALA A 156 -12.43 -18.50 7.82
N GLY A 157 -13.54 -18.06 8.42
CA GLY A 157 -14.79 -18.83 8.53
C GLY A 157 -15.69 -18.78 7.29
N ALA A 158 -15.46 -17.88 6.34
CA ALA A 158 -16.32 -17.73 5.16
C ALA A 158 -16.11 -18.86 4.15
N THR A 159 -17.20 -19.41 3.58
CA THR A 159 -17.15 -20.56 2.65
C THR A 159 -16.18 -20.37 1.48
N LEU A 160 -16.17 -19.17 0.87
CA LEU A 160 -15.25 -18.85 -0.23
C LEU A 160 -13.78 -18.90 0.19
N ALA A 161 -13.46 -18.42 1.39
CA ALA A 161 -12.11 -18.45 1.92
C ALA A 161 -11.71 -19.83 2.45
N GLN A 162 -12.65 -20.62 2.97
CA GLN A 162 -12.41 -22.00 3.40
C GLN A 162 -11.96 -22.88 2.23
N ALA A 163 -12.60 -22.76 1.06
CA ALA A 163 -12.20 -23.51 -0.13
C ALA A 163 -10.79 -23.13 -0.61
N LEU A 164 -10.46 -21.83 -0.58
CA LEU A 164 -9.10 -21.35 -0.87
C LEU A 164 -8.09 -21.85 0.17
N ASN A 165 -8.41 -21.76 1.46
CA ASN A 165 -7.53 -22.20 2.55
C ASN A 165 -7.28 -23.71 2.49
N ALA A 166 -8.29 -24.53 2.18
CA ALA A 166 -8.10 -25.97 1.97
C ALA A 166 -7.13 -26.25 0.81
N HIS A 167 -7.25 -25.51 -0.30
CA HIS A 167 -6.32 -25.62 -1.42
C HIS A 167 -4.89 -25.20 -1.05
N LEU A 168 -4.72 -24.12 -0.31
CA LEU A 168 -3.41 -23.65 0.15
C LEU A 168 -2.80 -24.60 1.18
N GLN A 169 -3.62 -25.19 2.05
CA GLN A 169 -3.20 -26.18 3.03
C GLN A 169 -2.66 -27.44 2.34
N ASP A 170 -3.36 -27.95 1.32
CA ASP A 170 -2.91 -29.08 0.50
C ASP A 170 -1.60 -28.79 -0.24
N LYS A 171 -1.49 -27.61 -0.87
CA LYS A 171 -0.36 -27.30 -1.76
C LYS A 171 0.89 -26.79 -1.05
N LEU A 172 0.71 -26.08 0.06
CA LEU A 172 1.77 -25.29 0.70
C LEU A 172 1.84 -25.46 2.22
N ASN A 173 0.90 -26.16 2.85
CA ASN A 173 0.74 -26.18 4.31
C ASN A 173 0.62 -24.74 4.89
N ASP A 174 -0.12 -23.88 4.19
CA ASP A 174 -0.27 -22.45 4.50
C ASP A 174 -1.72 -21.97 4.30
N SER A 175 -2.03 -20.73 4.70
CA SER A 175 -3.36 -20.13 4.61
C SER A 175 -3.27 -18.61 4.44
N ILE A 176 -4.39 -17.95 4.11
CA ILE A 176 -4.42 -16.48 4.02
C ILE A 176 -4.69 -15.84 5.39
N PHE A 177 -5.67 -16.34 6.14
CA PHE A 177 -6.24 -15.64 7.29
C PHE A 177 -6.07 -16.32 8.65
N ASN A 178 -5.64 -17.59 8.69
CA ASN A 178 -5.69 -18.38 9.93
C ASN A 178 -4.84 -17.75 11.03
N GLN A 179 -5.28 -17.91 12.27
CA GLN A 179 -4.53 -17.46 13.43
C GLN A 179 -3.19 -18.17 13.56
N LYS A 180 -2.24 -17.49 14.22
CA LYS A 180 -0.97 -18.10 14.61
C LYS A 180 -1.24 -19.20 15.65
N THR A 181 -0.56 -20.33 15.51
CA THR A 181 -0.58 -21.43 16.47
C THR A 181 0.83 -21.69 16.98
N GLN A 182 1.01 -22.68 17.87
CA GLN A 182 2.35 -23.08 18.32
C GLN A 182 3.24 -23.59 17.17
N THR A 183 2.65 -24.18 16.13
CA THR A 183 3.36 -24.84 15.02
C THR A 183 3.26 -24.10 13.69
N ASN A 184 2.42 -23.06 13.60
CA ASN A 184 2.21 -22.29 12.38
C ASN A 184 2.27 -20.78 12.69
N GLN A 185 2.99 -20.01 11.87
CA GLN A 185 3.14 -18.55 12.04
C GLN A 185 1.87 -17.75 11.72
N GLY A 186 0.74 -18.41 11.42
CA GLY A 186 -0.52 -17.79 11.01
C GLY A 186 -0.54 -17.50 9.52
N GLY A 187 -1.70 -17.13 8.98
CA GLY A 187 -1.88 -16.90 7.54
C GLY A 187 -1.13 -15.67 7.01
N TRP A 188 -0.92 -15.65 5.69
CA TRP A 188 -0.13 -14.62 5.00
C TRP A 188 -0.56 -13.18 5.35
N ALA A 189 -1.87 -12.90 5.40
CA ALA A 189 -2.37 -11.57 5.73
C ALA A 189 -1.95 -11.13 7.13
N ARG A 190 -2.02 -12.03 8.11
CA ARG A 190 -1.62 -11.75 9.49
C ARG A 190 -0.12 -11.57 9.64
N ARG A 191 0.68 -12.40 8.96
CA ARG A 191 2.14 -12.29 8.97
C ARG A 191 2.60 -10.95 8.40
N LEU A 192 2.09 -10.59 7.21
CA LEU A 192 2.41 -9.32 6.57
C LEU A 192 1.94 -8.14 7.43
N TYR A 193 0.71 -8.17 7.92
CA TYR A 193 0.21 -7.11 8.79
C TYR A 193 1.03 -6.94 10.07
N SER A 194 1.48 -8.04 10.68
CA SER A 194 2.37 -7.99 11.85
C SER A 194 3.72 -7.35 11.53
N GLU A 195 4.34 -7.73 10.42
CA GLU A 195 5.61 -7.17 9.95
C GLU A 195 5.51 -5.67 9.69
N LEU A 196 4.45 -5.22 9.00
CA LEU A 196 4.23 -3.79 8.76
C LEU A 196 3.92 -3.03 10.06
N SER A 197 3.28 -3.69 11.04
CA SER A 197 2.92 -3.07 12.33
C SER A 197 4.12 -2.76 13.23
N ASP A 198 5.24 -3.50 13.10
CA ASP A 198 6.47 -3.19 13.85
C ASP A 198 6.96 -1.76 13.57
N TYR A 199 6.76 -1.25 12.34
CA TYR A 199 7.11 0.11 11.93
C TYR A 199 6.11 1.17 12.42
N ALA A 200 4.82 0.84 12.47
CA ALA A 200 3.78 1.75 12.94
C ALA A 200 3.93 2.06 14.44
N HIS A 201 4.26 1.03 15.25
CA HIS A 201 4.39 1.15 16.70
C HIS A 201 5.71 1.74 17.18
N THR A 202 6.64 2.11 16.29
CA THR A 202 7.92 2.74 16.65
C THR A 202 8.73 1.86 17.62
N ARG A 203 8.71 0.55 17.40
CA ARG A 203 9.51 -0.38 18.20
C ARG A 203 11.00 -0.03 18.03
N PRO A 204 11.84 -0.13 19.08
CA PRO A 204 13.29 0.05 18.93
C PRO A 204 13.83 -0.82 17.79
N GLY A 205 14.58 -0.21 16.85
CA GLY A 205 15.06 -0.86 15.62
C GLY A 205 14.15 -0.66 14.40
N PHE A 206 13.00 0.00 14.55
CA PHE A 206 12.02 0.23 13.49
C PHE A 206 11.67 1.73 13.32
N THR A 207 12.48 2.62 13.87
CA THR A 207 12.30 4.08 13.69
C THR A 207 12.98 4.57 12.42
N ASN A 208 12.65 5.79 11.98
CA ASN A 208 13.39 6.42 10.88
C ASN A 208 14.87 6.60 11.22
N VAL A 209 15.19 6.95 12.47
CA VAL A 209 16.59 7.09 12.90
C VAL A 209 17.32 5.75 12.81
N ASP A 210 16.67 4.64 13.15
CA ASP A 210 17.25 3.30 13.01
C ASP A 210 17.51 2.94 11.55
N MET A 211 16.61 3.35 10.64
CA MET A 211 16.76 3.11 9.20
C MET A 211 17.81 4.01 8.56
N TRP A 212 17.87 5.29 8.95
CA TRP A 212 18.78 6.27 8.41
C TRP A 212 20.18 6.14 8.97
N ALA A 213 20.31 5.72 10.23
CA ALA A 213 21.52 5.92 11.04
C ALA A 213 22.03 7.39 10.96
N SER A 214 21.09 8.35 10.93
CA SER A 214 21.31 9.78 10.72
C SER A 214 20.32 10.61 11.54
N ASN A 215 20.60 11.91 11.70
CA ASN A 215 19.74 12.89 12.38
C ASN A 215 18.63 13.46 11.49
N GLY A 216 18.54 13.02 10.24
CA GLY A 216 17.53 13.44 9.26
C GLY A 216 17.42 12.44 8.11
N PRO A 217 16.45 12.63 7.20
CA PRO A 217 16.27 11.75 6.08
C PRO A 217 17.53 11.72 5.21
N ILE A 218 17.99 10.50 4.92
CA ILE A 218 19.02 10.24 3.92
C ILE A 218 18.56 9.13 3.00
N TYR A 219 19.13 9.07 1.79
CA TYR A 219 18.90 7.96 0.88
C TYR A 219 19.58 6.70 1.42
N VAL A 220 18.79 5.67 1.67
CA VAL A 220 19.27 4.34 2.09
C VAL A 220 18.73 3.31 1.10
N GLN A 221 19.62 2.82 0.22
CA GLN A 221 19.28 1.90 -0.85
C GLN A 221 18.51 0.67 -0.35
N ASP A 222 19.04 0.02 0.68
CA ASP A 222 18.43 -1.21 1.22
C ASP A 222 17.05 -0.95 1.83
N ALA A 223 16.85 0.21 2.46
CA ALA A 223 15.55 0.60 3.01
C ALA A 223 14.52 0.81 1.89
N PHE A 224 14.89 1.50 0.81
CA PHE A 224 13.98 1.72 -0.32
C PHE A 224 13.64 0.41 -1.06
N VAL A 225 14.63 -0.49 -1.25
CA VAL A 225 14.39 -1.81 -1.85
C VAL A 225 13.50 -2.68 -0.95
N SER A 226 13.71 -2.65 0.36
CA SER A 226 12.88 -3.36 1.33
C SER A 226 11.44 -2.83 1.33
N PHE A 227 11.26 -1.51 1.33
CA PHE A 227 9.98 -0.85 1.15
C PHE A 227 9.29 -1.29 -0.15
N GLY A 228 9.99 -1.27 -1.29
CA GLY A 228 9.44 -1.70 -2.57
C GLY A 228 8.93 -3.14 -2.52
N LYS A 229 9.68 -4.05 -1.89
CA LYS A 229 9.22 -5.43 -1.68
C LYS A 229 7.94 -5.49 -0.84
N MET A 230 7.89 -4.77 0.29
CA MET A 230 6.69 -4.71 1.12
C MET A 230 5.49 -4.13 0.37
N TYR A 231 5.70 -3.11 -0.46
CA TYR A 231 4.66 -2.50 -1.30
C TYR A 231 4.08 -3.50 -2.29
N LEU A 232 4.94 -4.20 -3.04
CA LEU A 232 4.52 -5.17 -4.05
C LEU A 232 3.80 -6.36 -3.40
N GLN A 233 4.27 -6.83 -2.24
CA GLN A 233 3.63 -7.89 -1.48
C GLN A 233 2.26 -7.47 -0.93
N THR A 234 2.16 -6.25 -0.40
CA THR A 234 0.90 -5.68 0.10
C THR A 234 -0.11 -5.49 -1.02
N SER A 235 0.35 -4.95 -2.16
CA SER A 235 -0.49 -4.80 -3.35
C SER A 235 -0.98 -6.14 -3.88
N ALA A 236 -0.09 -7.15 -3.98
CA ALA A 236 -0.46 -8.47 -4.47
C ALA A 236 -1.51 -9.13 -3.58
N LEU A 237 -1.32 -9.11 -2.25
CA LEU A 237 -2.34 -9.60 -1.33
C LEU A 237 -3.64 -8.82 -1.46
N GLY A 238 -3.57 -7.48 -1.49
CA GLY A 238 -4.72 -6.61 -1.63
C GLY A 238 -5.58 -6.97 -2.86
N PHE A 239 -4.99 -7.09 -4.04
CA PHE A 239 -5.73 -7.47 -5.25
C PHE A 239 -6.39 -8.85 -5.15
N LEU A 240 -5.74 -9.81 -4.48
CA LEU A 240 -6.33 -11.13 -4.21
C LEU A 240 -7.52 -11.03 -3.25
N LEU A 241 -7.46 -10.15 -2.25
CA LEU A 241 -8.57 -9.87 -1.34
C LEU A 241 -9.73 -9.17 -2.06
N VAL A 242 -9.45 -8.23 -2.97
CA VAL A 242 -10.48 -7.61 -3.81
C VAL A 242 -11.17 -8.67 -4.67
N LYS A 243 -10.41 -9.59 -5.31
CA LYS A 243 -10.99 -10.71 -6.07
C LYS A 243 -11.86 -11.63 -5.23
N LEU A 244 -11.49 -11.84 -3.96
CA LEU A 244 -12.28 -12.64 -3.03
C LEU A 244 -13.62 -11.97 -2.71
N GLY A 245 -13.62 -10.66 -2.45
CA GLY A 245 -14.84 -9.88 -2.19
C GLY A 245 -15.68 -9.57 -3.43
N ARG A 246 -15.05 -9.45 -4.60
CA ARG A 246 -15.69 -9.16 -5.89
C ARG A 246 -15.37 -10.30 -6.87
N PRO A 247 -16.14 -11.40 -6.88
CA PRO A 247 -15.89 -12.56 -7.75
C PRO A 247 -15.68 -12.26 -9.23
N SER A 248 -16.35 -11.25 -9.77
CA SER A 248 -16.26 -10.78 -11.16
C SER A 248 -15.08 -9.85 -11.45
N PHE A 249 -14.36 -9.38 -10.41
CA PHE A 249 -13.23 -8.47 -10.55
C PHE A 249 -12.17 -9.03 -11.49
N GLN A 250 -11.73 -8.21 -12.44
CA GLN A 250 -10.60 -8.48 -13.30
C GLN A 250 -9.46 -7.57 -12.89
N LEU A 251 -8.24 -8.08 -12.98
CA LEU A 251 -7.08 -7.25 -12.66
C LEU A 251 -6.89 -6.19 -13.75
N PRO A 252 -6.64 -4.94 -13.35
CA PRO A 252 -6.03 -3.95 -14.22
C PRO A 252 -4.74 -4.47 -14.87
N GLN A 253 -4.39 -3.93 -16.03
CA GLN A 253 -3.23 -4.41 -16.80
C GLN A 253 -1.92 -4.27 -16.02
N ASP A 254 -1.73 -3.16 -15.31
CA ASP A 254 -0.52 -2.94 -14.52
C ASP A 254 -0.47 -3.85 -13.28
N ALA A 255 -1.63 -4.19 -12.70
CA ALA A 255 -1.70 -5.20 -11.64
C ALA A 255 -1.37 -6.62 -12.16
N LEU A 256 -1.69 -6.94 -13.42
CA LEU A 256 -1.27 -8.21 -14.03
C LEU A 256 0.25 -8.31 -14.16
N SER A 257 0.92 -7.19 -14.44
CA SER A 257 2.38 -7.14 -14.53
C SER A 257 3.06 -7.48 -13.19
N LEU A 258 2.48 -7.04 -12.07
CA LEU A 258 2.92 -7.38 -10.72
C LEU A 258 2.94 -8.90 -10.50
N PHE A 259 1.87 -9.60 -10.87
CA PHE A 259 1.82 -11.07 -10.73
C PHE A 259 2.76 -11.80 -11.69
N ARG A 260 3.29 -11.15 -12.73
CA ARG A 260 4.33 -11.70 -13.62
C ARG A 260 5.75 -11.35 -13.17
N SER A 261 5.90 -10.40 -12.24
CA SER A 261 7.20 -9.98 -11.71
C SER A 261 7.96 -11.14 -11.04
N ALA A 262 9.29 -11.12 -11.13
CA ALA A 262 10.14 -12.13 -10.51
C ALA A 262 9.89 -12.25 -9.00
N MET A 263 9.65 -11.12 -8.32
CA MET A 263 9.38 -11.10 -6.88
C MET A 263 8.11 -11.89 -6.53
N VAL A 264 6.97 -11.57 -7.14
CA VAL A 264 5.71 -12.26 -6.83
C VAL A 264 5.76 -13.72 -7.29
N GLN A 265 6.48 -14.02 -8.37
CA GLN A 265 6.68 -15.41 -8.83
C GLN A 265 7.48 -16.27 -7.83
N GLN A 266 8.38 -15.66 -7.06
CA GLN A 266 9.09 -16.35 -5.97
C GLN A 266 8.20 -16.55 -4.74
N MET A 267 7.17 -15.73 -4.55
CA MET A 267 6.18 -15.87 -3.48
C MET A 267 5.18 -16.98 -3.80
N LYS A 268 5.51 -18.22 -3.40
CA LYS A 268 4.68 -19.42 -3.67
C LYS A 268 3.21 -19.21 -3.32
N ILE A 269 2.92 -18.62 -2.15
CA ILE A 269 1.55 -18.38 -1.69
C ILE A 269 0.79 -17.40 -2.60
N ALA A 270 1.40 -16.29 -3.01
CA ALA A 270 0.79 -15.33 -3.92
C ALA A 270 0.47 -15.98 -5.27
N ARG A 271 1.41 -16.74 -5.83
CA ARG A 271 1.26 -17.44 -7.12
C ARG A 271 0.17 -18.50 -7.09
N VAL A 272 0.12 -19.34 -6.05
CA VAL A 272 -0.91 -20.40 -5.92
C VAL A 272 -2.28 -19.78 -5.70
N THR A 273 -2.37 -18.75 -4.85
CA THR A 273 -3.63 -18.03 -4.59
C THR A 273 -4.14 -17.34 -5.86
N TYR A 274 -3.27 -16.67 -6.61
CA TYR A 274 -3.60 -16.04 -7.88
C TYR A 274 -4.19 -17.04 -8.88
N LYS A 275 -3.51 -18.17 -9.10
CA LYS A 275 -4.01 -19.23 -10.00
C LYS A 275 -5.37 -19.77 -9.55
N TYR A 276 -5.55 -20.00 -8.25
CA TYR A 276 -6.83 -20.48 -7.72
C TYR A 276 -7.97 -19.49 -7.98
N LEU A 277 -7.76 -18.20 -7.69
CA LEU A 277 -8.81 -17.18 -7.77
C LEU A 277 -9.11 -16.71 -9.20
N PHE A 278 -8.11 -16.67 -10.08
CA PHE A 278 -8.24 -16.11 -11.43
C PHE A 278 -8.29 -17.15 -12.56
N SER A 279 -7.78 -18.37 -12.37
CA SER A 279 -7.76 -19.39 -13.43
C SER A 279 -8.93 -20.40 -13.33
N ASN A 280 -9.45 -20.69 -12.14
CA ASN A 280 -10.46 -21.75 -11.96
C ASN A 280 -11.93 -21.33 -12.21
N ARG A 281 -12.21 -20.05 -12.54
CA ARG A 281 -13.59 -19.58 -12.78
C ARG A 281 -13.99 -19.47 -14.25
N ASN A 282 -13.09 -19.79 -15.19
CA ASN A 282 -13.42 -19.83 -16.62
C ASN A 282 -14.01 -21.18 -17.09
N SER A 283 -14.23 -22.15 -16.20
CA SER A 283 -14.73 -23.50 -16.58
C SER A 283 -16.20 -23.76 -16.23
N LYS A 284 -16.98 -22.73 -15.88
CA LYS A 284 -18.44 -22.84 -15.69
C LYS A 284 -19.12 -21.61 -16.28
N ARG A 285 -19.21 -21.58 -17.61
CA ARG A 285 -20.28 -20.91 -18.35
C ARG A 285 -20.85 -21.93 -19.32
#